data_AF-K2CDM2-F1
#
_entry.id   AF-K2CDM2-F1
#
_cell.length_a   1.000
_cell.length_b   1.000
_cell.length_c   1.000
_cell.angle_alpha   90.00
_cell.angle_beta   90.00
_cell.angle_gamma   90.00
#
_symmetry.space_group_name_H-M   'P 1'
#
loop_
_entity.id
_entity.type
_entity.pdbx_description
1 polymer ?
#
loop_
_entity_poly.entity_id
_entity_poly.type
_entity_poly.pdbx_seq_one_letter_code
_entity_poly.pdbx_strand_id
1 'polypeptide(L)'
;MKFFDESLDLYRQLLRRFPYNAAYHRDIGAVMYELDMSEEAEQHLLEALRIAPGDAASLLYLGLVYFKRRLLGMAVQTLRDSLKNSPDQPEVIQLIEQIEIIRAEIGKTVEEIIYDPAPDAYVEGLVKWYNPETGMGVLTCSEYPEVLLHYSAIKNELETELKKGDQVRFGIVKDAMSPIAVQVEKIGESEVSESMPGKIERYDIEKKMGIIRGHDGREVFFAFSALTEEVLESLKPDLEVLFESRSITGLSDNNFEQANRVRLRKKKFPPKTD
;
A
#
# COMPACT_ATOMS: atom_id res chain seq x y z
N MET A 1 -17.17 -30.89 8.10
CA MET A 1 -17.89 -29.60 8.01
C MET A 1 -18.65 -29.27 9.28
N LYS A 2 -19.72 -29.98 9.67
CA LYS A 2 -20.55 -29.61 10.85
C LYS A 2 -19.79 -29.33 12.17
N PHE A 3 -18.73 -30.08 12.48
CA PHE A 3 -17.92 -29.87 13.69
C PHE A 3 -17.06 -28.59 13.67
N PHE A 4 -16.63 -28.14 12.49
CA PHE A 4 -15.81 -26.93 12.37
C PHE A 4 -16.65 -25.66 12.48
N ASP A 5 -17.87 -25.65 11.91
CA ASP A 5 -18.80 -24.53 12.03
C ASP A 5 -19.25 -24.32 13.48
N GLU A 6 -19.61 -25.40 14.18
CA GLU A 6 -19.95 -25.37 15.61
C GLU A 6 -18.76 -24.89 16.47
N SER A 7 -17.53 -25.27 16.09
CA SER A 7 -16.30 -24.82 16.76
C SER A 7 -16.06 -23.32 16.57
N LEU A 8 -16.27 -22.79 15.36
CA LEU A 8 -16.09 -21.36 15.09
C LEU A 8 -17.08 -20.50 15.86
N ASP A 9 -18.34 -20.94 15.97
CA ASP A 9 -19.34 -20.22 16.75
C ASP A 9 -19.02 -20.20 18.25
N LEU A 10 -18.50 -21.30 18.79
CA LEU A 10 -18.01 -21.35 20.16
C LEU A 10 -16.84 -20.38 20.37
N TYR A 11 -15.84 -20.38 19.49
CA TYR A 11 -14.71 -19.47 19.62
C TYR A 11 -15.11 -18.00 19.44
N ARG A 12 -16.07 -17.68 18.58
CA ARG A 12 -16.64 -16.33 18.47
C ARG A 12 -17.27 -15.87 19.79
N GLN A 13 -18.01 -16.75 20.48
CA GLN A 13 -18.55 -16.44 21.80
C GLN A 13 -17.45 -16.24 22.85
N LEU A 14 -16.41 -17.08 22.81
CA LEU A 14 -15.25 -16.95 23.70
C LEU A 14 -14.50 -15.64 23.48
N LEU A 15 -14.27 -15.22 22.23
CA LEU A 15 -13.60 -13.95 21.92
C LEU A 15 -14.43 -12.73 22.33
N ARG A 16 -15.76 -12.79 22.26
CA ARG A 16 -16.61 -11.71 22.82
C ARG A 16 -16.39 -11.52 24.31
N ARG A 17 -16.08 -12.59 25.04
CA ARG A 17 -15.83 -12.55 26.49
C ARG A 17 -14.36 -12.28 26.82
N PHE A 18 -13.44 -12.76 26.00
CA PHE A 18 -11.99 -12.71 26.20
C PHE A 18 -11.29 -12.25 24.91
N PRO A 19 -11.43 -10.96 24.54
CA PRO A 19 -10.96 -10.45 23.24
C PRO A 19 -9.45 -10.42 23.07
N TYR A 20 -8.68 -10.60 24.16
CA TYR A 20 -7.21 -10.57 24.13
C TYR A 20 -6.60 -11.92 24.49
N ASN A 21 -7.30 -13.02 24.20
CA ASN A 21 -6.78 -14.36 24.39
C ASN A 21 -6.14 -14.88 23.10
N ALA A 22 -4.80 -14.91 23.07
CA ALA A 22 -4.03 -15.37 21.91
C ALA A 22 -4.39 -16.80 21.49
N ALA A 23 -4.64 -17.71 22.45
CA ALA A 23 -4.95 -19.10 22.13
C ALA A 23 -6.28 -19.24 21.36
N TYR A 24 -7.30 -18.44 21.69
CA TYR A 24 -8.57 -18.47 20.94
C TYR A 24 -8.42 -17.93 19.52
N HIS A 25 -7.62 -16.88 19.33
CA HIS A 25 -7.28 -16.40 18.00
C HIS A 25 -6.53 -17.46 17.19
N ARG A 26 -5.53 -18.11 17.80
CA ARG A 26 -4.78 -19.22 17.17
C ARG A 26 -5.71 -20.37 16.78
N ASP A 27 -6.55 -20.82 17.69
CA ASP A 27 -7.39 -22.01 17.46
C ASP A 27 -8.45 -21.74 16.37
N ILE A 28 -8.97 -20.51 16.27
CA ILE A 28 -9.79 -20.09 15.12
C ILE A 28 -8.98 -20.14 13.83
N GLY A 29 -7.77 -19.58 13.83
CA GLY A 29 -6.90 -19.56 12.66
C GLY A 29 -6.56 -20.97 12.17
N ALA A 30 -6.30 -21.90 13.09
CA ALA A 30 -6.09 -23.31 12.78
C ALA A 30 -7.32 -23.96 12.14
N VAL A 31 -8.53 -23.72 12.69
CA VAL A 31 -9.77 -24.23 12.10
C VAL A 31 -10.03 -23.64 10.72
N MET A 32 -9.77 -22.34 10.53
CA MET A 32 -9.94 -21.67 9.23
C MET A 32 -8.96 -22.21 8.19
N TYR A 33 -7.72 -22.51 8.57
CA TYR A 33 -6.75 -23.17 7.69
C TYR A 33 -7.23 -24.54 7.19
N GLU A 34 -7.79 -25.36 8.09
CA GLU A 34 -8.39 -26.67 7.75
C GLU A 34 -9.62 -26.55 6.84
N LEU A 35 -10.35 -25.44 6.94
CA LEU A 35 -11.49 -25.11 6.08
C LEU A 35 -11.11 -24.45 4.74
N ASP A 36 -9.82 -24.33 4.44
CA ASP A 36 -9.32 -23.69 3.21
C ASP A 36 -9.55 -22.16 3.14
N MET A 37 -9.88 -21.54 4.27
CA MET A 37 -10.10 -20.09 4.44
C MET A 37 -8.79 -19.41 4.81
N SER A 38 -7.86 -19.34 3.87
CA SER A 38 -6.46 -18.97 4.12
C SER A 38 -6.28 -17.49 4.50
N GLU A 39 -7.08 -16.58 3.93
CA GLU A 39 -7.05 -15.15 4.26
C GLU A 39 -7.54 -14.88 5.68
N GLU A 40 -8.68 -15.46 6.08
CA GLU A 40 -9.22 -15.28 7.43
C GLU A 40 -8.35 -15.97 8.49
N ALA A 41 -7.77 -17.12 8.14
CA ALA A 41 -6.81 -17.80 9.00
C ALA A 41 -5.61 -16.90 9.33
N GLU A 42 -5.02 -16.26 8.32
CA GLU A 42 -3.91 -15.31 8.52
C GLU A 42 -4.30 -14.19 9.48
N GLN A 43 -5.45 -13.56 9.30
CA GLN A 43 -5.89 -12.44 10.16
C GLN A 43 -5.97 -12.84 11.63
N HIS A 44 -6.56 -14.01 11.92
CA HIS A 44 -6.67 -14.50 13.28
C HIS A 44 -5.30 -14.89 13.88
N LEU A 45 -4.41 -15.50 13.08
CA LEU A 45 -3.07 -15.87 13.54
C LEU A 45 -2.18 -14.64 13.80
N LEU A 46 -2.28 -13.61 12.97
CA LEU A 46 -1.58 -12.33 13.20
C LEU A 46 -2.07 -11.65 14.48
N GLU A 47 -3.37 -11.69 14.77
CA GLU A 47 -3.90 -11.15 16.04
C GLU A 47 -3.42 -11.97 17.25
N ALA A 48 -3.34 -13.31 17.14
CA ALA A 48 -2.73 -14.15 18.16
C ALA A 48 -1.27 -13.75 18.44
N LEU A 49 -0.49 -13.51 17.38
CA LEU A 49 0.91 -13.08 17.48
C LEU A 49 1.07 -11.63 17.94
N ARG A 50 0.10 -10.76 17.66
CA ARG A 50 0.07 -9.40 18.22
C ARG A 50 -0.05 -9.45 19.75
N ILE A 51 -0.84 -10.39 20.27
CA ILE A 51 -1.04 -10.60 21.71
C ILE A 51 0.14 -11.38 22.33
N ALA A 52 0.62 -12.42 21.64
CA ALA A 52 1.70 -13.30 22.09
C ALA A 52 2.73 -13.53 20.96
N PRO A 53 3.71 -12.64 20.78
CA PRO A 53 4.64 -12.67 19.64
C PRO A 53 5.52 -13.94 19.53
N GLY A 54 5.70 -14.67 20.62
CA GLY A 54 6.50 -15.90 20.67
C GLY A 54 5.67 -17.19 20.67
N ASP A 55 4.37 -17.14 20.40
CA ASP A 55 3.53 -18.34 20.35
C ASP A 55 3.93 -19.22 19.15
N ALA A 56 4.74 -20.24 19.42
CA ALA A 56 5.28 -21.15 18.42
C ALA A 56 4.19 -21.85 17.60
N ALA A 57 3.03 -22.14 18.21
CA ALA A 57 1.93 -22.79 17.51
C ALA A 57 1.22 -21.82 16.55
N SER A 58 1.05 -20.56 16.94
CA SER A 58 0.57 -19.51 16.02
C SER A 58 1.52 -19.29 14.84
N LEU A 59 2.84 -19.25 15.09
CA LEU A 59 3.86 -19.15 14.04
C LEU A 59 3.84 -20.38 13.11
N LEU A 60 3.64 -21.58 13.65
CA LEU A 60 3.50 -22.80 12.86
C LEU A 60 2.30 -22.71 11.90
N TYR A 61 1.11 -22.44 12.42
CA TYR A 61 -0.09 -22.33 11.59
C TYR A 61 0.01 -21.19 10.57
N LEU A 62 0.65 -20.07 10.92
CA LEU A 62 0.87 -18.97 9.96
C LEU A 62 1.84 -19.39 8.85
N GLY A 63 2.91 -20.13 9.20
CA GLY A 63 3.81 -20.73 8.23
C GLY A 63 3.10 -21.72 7.29
N LEU A 64 2.16 -22.52 7.79
CA LEU A 64 1.32 -23.41 6.99
C LEU A 64 0.39 -22.65 6.04
N VAL A 65 -0.26 -21.58 6.53
CA VAL A 65 -1.09 -20.68 5.69
C VAL A 65 -0.25 -20.09 4.56
N TYR A 66 0.95 -19.59 4.85
CA TYR A 66 1.86 -19.07 3.83
C TYR A 66 2.32 -20.14 2.83
N PHE A 67 2.63 -21.35 3.31
CA PHE A 67 2.98 -22.45 2.42
C PHE A 67 1.84 -22.79 1.44
N LYS A 68 0.61 -22.88 1.95
CA LYS A 68 -0.59 -23.18 1.17
C LYS A 68 -0.87 -22.12 0.11
N ARG A 69 -0.61 -20.85 0.44
CA ARG A 69 -0.68 -19.70 -0.48
C ARG A 69 0.53 -19.57 -1.40
N ARG A 70 1.50 -20.50 -1.36
CA ARG A 70 2.77 -20.47 -2.14
C ARG A 70 3.69 -19.29 -1.80
N LEU A 71 3.51 -18.67 -0.64
CA LEU A 71 4.39 -17.65 -0.07
C LEU A 71 5.60 -18.32 0.60
N LEU A 72 6.40 -19.03 -0.18
CA LEU A 72 7.35 -20.03 0.33
C LEU A 72 8.43 -19.45 1.27
N GLY A 73 8.91 -18.23 1.01
CA GLY A 73 9.90 -17.56 1.85
C GLY A 73 9.34 -17.10 3.18
N MET A 74 8.13 -16.54 3.15
CA MET A 74 7.38 -16.19 4.37
C MET A 74 7.09 -17.43 5.19
N ALA A 75 6.70 -18.53 4.55
CA ALA A 75 6.51 -19.82 5.20
C ALA A 75 7.79 -20.26 5.92
N VAL A 76 8.91 -20.34 5.20
CA VAL A 76 10.20 -20.75 5.79
C VAL A 76 10.61 -19.84 6.95
N GLN A 77 10.51 -18.51 6.79
CA GLN A 77 10.92 -17.58 7.83
C GLN A 77 10.04 -17.71 9.08
N THR A 78 8.72 -17.77 8.90
CA THR A 78 7.76 -17.91 10.01
C THR A 78 7.93 -19.25 10.74
N LEU A 79 8.17 -20.34 9.99
CA LEU A 79 8.46 -21.66 10.56
C LEU A 79 9.80 -21.69 11.31
N ARG A 80 10.83 -20.99 10.82
CA ARG A 80 12.09 -20.81 11.58
C ARG A 80 11.87 -20.02 12.87
N ASP A 81 11.01 -19.01 12.85
CA ASP A 81 10.68 -18.25 14.05
C ASP A 81 9.86 -19.10 15.04
N SER A 82 9.02 -20.03 14.57
CA SER A 82 8.42 -21.06 15.42
C SER A 82 9.48 -21.92 16.10
N LEU A 83 10.47 -22.42 15.35
CA LEU A 83 11.58 -23.23 15.90
C LEU A 83 12.48 -22.48 16.88
N LYS A 84 12.65 -21.16 16.72
CA LYS A 84 13.37 -20.34 17.71
C LYS A 84 12.67 -20.33 19.06
N ASN A 85 11.33 -20.31 19.06
CA ASN A 85 10.52 -20.28 20.28
C ASN A 85 10.24 -21.68 20.84
N SER A 86 10.18 -22.71 20.00
CA SER A 86 10.05 -24.12 20.39
C SER A 86 10.90 -25.02 19.46
N PRO A 87 12.12 -25.40 19.87
CA PRO A 87 13.04 -26.15 19.00
C PRO A 87 12.64 -27.60 18.70
N ASP A 88 11.81 -28.23 19.55
CA ASP A 88 11.42 -29.64 19.44
C ASP A 88 10.16 -29.82 18.58
N GLN A 89 10.28 -29.52 17.28
CA GLN A 89 9.21 -29.65 16.29
C GLN A 89 9.74 -30.30 14.99
N PRO A 90 9.94 -31.63 14.96
CA PRO A 90 10.54 -32.33 13.81
C PRO A 90 9.72 -32.17 12.51
N GLU A 91 8.40 -32.09 12.61
CA GLU A 91 7.50 -31.82 11.49
C GLU A 91 7.76 -30.46 10.82
N VAL A 92 8.14 -29.45 11.61
CA VAL A 92 8.46 -28.11 11.10
C VAL A 92 9.78 -28.12 10.35
N ILE A 93 10.77 -28.86 10.85
CA ILE A 93 12.06 -29.03 10.18
C ILE A 93 11.85 -29.70 8.82
N GLN A 94 11.09 -30.80 8.77
CA GLN A 94 10.78 -31.51 7.53
C GLN A 94 10.04 -30.63 6.53
N LEU A 95 9.09 -29.82 7.00
CA LEU A 95 8.36 -28.90 6.14
C LEU A 95 9.27 -27.81 5.57
N ILE A 96 10.17 -27.22 6.37
CA ILE A 96 11.16 -26.24 5.87
C ILE A 96 12.03 -26.86 4.79
N GLU A 97 12.53 -28.09 5.01
CA GLU A 97 13.35 -28.81 4.01
C GLU A 97 12.58 -29.01 2.69
N GLN A 98 11.32 -29.45 2.77
CA GLN A 98 10.46 -29.61 1.59
C GLN A 98 10.24 -28.28 0.85
N ILE A 99 9.98 -27.21 1.59
CA ILE A 99 9.78 -25.88 1.00
C ILE A 99 11.05 -25.39 0.30
N GLU A 100 12.22 -25.55 0.92
CA GLU A 100 13.49 -25.13 0.34
C GLU A 100 13.85 -25.92 -0.92
N ILE A 101 13.50 -27.22 -1.01
CA ILE A 101 13.63 -28.00 -2.26
C ILE A 101 12.75 -27.41 -3.36
N ILE A 102 11.47 -27.14 -3.05
CA ILE A 102 10.55 -26.53 -4.01
C ILE A 102 11.07 -25.16 -4.47
N ARG A 103 11.54 -24.31 -3.55
CA ARG A 103 12.13 -22.99 -3.85
C ARG A 103 13.40 -23.10 -4.69
N ALA A 104 14.22 -24.13 -4.47
CA ALA A 104 15.41 -24.35 -5.28
C ALA A 104 15.07 -24.69 -6.74
N GLU A 105 13.92 -25.36 -6.99
CA GLU A 105 13.44 -25.67 -8.33
C GLU A 105 12.76 -24.47 -9.00
N ILE A 106 11.90 -23.75 -8.28
CA ILE A 106 11.04 -22.71 -8.86
C ILE A 106 11.60 -21.28 -8.71
N GLY A 107 12.63 -21.08 -7.88
CA GLY A 107 13.12 -19.75 -7.51
C GLY A 107 12.25 -19.07 -6.44
N LYS A 108 12.44 -17.75 -6.29
CA LYS A 108 11.55 -16.93 -5.44
C LYS A 108 10.22 -16.72 -6.16
N THR A 109 9.10 -16.82 -5.46
CA THR A 109 7.81 -16.46 -6.03
C THR A 109 7.66 -14.95 -6.20
N VAL A 110 6.76 -14.54 -7.09
CA VAL A 110 6.44 -13.13 -7.34
C VAL A 110 6.04 -12.43 -6.04
N GLU A 111 5.27 -13.10 -5.19
CA GLU A 111 4.82 -12.54 -3.92
C GLU A 111 5.97 -12.41 -2.89
N GLU A 112 6.92 -13.36 -2.85
CA GLU A 112 8.13 -13.22 -2.02
C GLU A 112 8.96 -12.00 -2.42
N ILE A 113 9.09 -11.77 -3.73
CA ILE A 113 9.83 -10.64 -4.30
C ILE A 113 9.13 -9.32 -3.97
N ILE A 114 7.80 -9.31 -3.93
CA ILE A 114 7.03 -8.11 -3.62
C ILE A 114 7.03 -7.78 -2.13
N TYR A 115 7.02 -8.79 -1.25
CA TYR A 115 6.96 -8.59 0.19
C TYR A 115 8.26 -8.00 0.76
N ASP A 116 9.43 -8.48 0.30
CA ASP A 116 10.74 -7.91 0.63
C ASP A 116 11.44 -7.45 -0.66
N PRO A 117 11.00 -6.31 -1.22
CA PRO A 117 11.47 -5.87 -2.51
C PRO A 117 12.89 -5.31 -2.38
N ALA A 118 13.82 -5.96 -3.08
CA ALA A 118 15.18 -5.47 -3.30
C ALA A 118 15.35 -5.10 -4.80
N PRO A 119 14.74 -3.99 -5.27
CA PRO A 119 14.78 -3.63 -6.68
C PRO A 119 16.21 -3.32 -7.13
N ASP A 120 16.59 -3.87 -8.28
CA ASP A 120 17.85 -3.60 -8.96
C ASP A 120 17.90 -2.15 -9.49
N ALA A 121 16.74 -1.62 -9.87
CA ALA A 121 16.55 -0.26 -10.37
C ALA A 121 15.11 0.20 -10.19
N TYR A 122 14.90 1.52 -10.23
CA TYR A 122 13.57 2.12 -10.37
C TYR A 122 13.45 2.76 -11.74
N VAL A 123 12.32 2.53 -12.40
CA VAL A 123 12.05 3.04 -13.74
C VAL A 123 10.65 3.65 -13.82
N GLU A 124 10.44 4.44 -14.86
CA GLU A 124 9.12 4.90 -15.28
C GLU A 124 8.68 4.12 -16.52
N GLY A 125 7.40 3.82 -16.60
CA GLY A 125 6.84 3.02 -17.68
C GLY A 125 5.34 3.16 -17.81
N LEU A 126 4.75 2.26 -18.60
CA LEU A 126 3.33 2.24 -18.91
C LEU A 126 2.71 0.90 -18.54
N VAL A 127 1.44 0.92 -18.15
CA VAL A 127 0.64 -0.29 -18.02
C VAL A 127 0.27 -0.82 -19.40
N LYS A 128 0.78 -1.99 -19.79
CA LYS A 128 0.35 -2.67 -21.04
C LYS A 128 -1.05 -3.25 -20.88
N TRP A 129 -1.30 -3.89 -19.74
CA TRP A 129 -2.62 -4.36 -19.31
C TRP A 129 -2.56 -4.75 -17.83
N TYR A 130 -3.70 -4.71 -17.17
CA TYR A 130 -3.89 -5.18 -15.81
C TYR A 130 -5.31 -5.74 -15.70
N ASN A 131 -5.43 -6.92 -15.09
CA ASN A 131 -6.71 -7.54 -14.79
C ASN A 131 -6.90 -7.52 -13.26
N PRO A 132 -7.83 -6.70 -12.74
CA PRO A 132 -8.09 -6.61 -11.30
C PRO A 132 -8.73 -7.89 -10.75
N GLU A 133 -9.44 -8.69 -11.56
CA GLU A 133 -10.07 -9.93 -11.10
C GLU A 133 -9.03 -11.02 -10.77
N THR A 134 -7.98 -11.11 -11.60
CA THR A 134 -6.89 -12.06 -11.38
C THR A 134 -5.72 -11.46 -10.62
N GLY A 135 -5.72 -10.14 -10.38
CA GLY A 135 -4.62 -9.40 -9.77
C GLY A 135 -3.31 -9.44 -10.56
N MET A 136 -3.37 -9.63 -11.88
CA MET A 136 -2.19 -9.81 -12.73
C MET A 136 -2.15 -8.76 -13.83
N GLY A 137 -0.95 -8.35 -14.22
CA GLY A 137 -0.74 -7.41 -15.31
C GLY A 137 0.65 -7.48 -15.90
N VAL A 138 0.87 -6.61 -16.88
CA VAL A 138 2.19 -6.39 -17.47
C VAL A 138 2.42 -4.88 -17.60
N LEU A 139 3.60 -4.44 -17.18
CA LEU A 139 4.14 -3.11 -17.41
C LEU A 139 5.19 -3.16 -18.53
N THR A 140 5.53 -1.99 -19.07
CA THR A 140 6.62 -1.82 -20.04
C THR A 140 7.40 -0.55 -19.73
N CYS A 141 8.71 -0.60 -19.90
CA CYS A 141 9.59 0.56 -19.87
C CYS A 141 10.57 0.53 -21.07
N SER A 142 11.46 1.52 -21.16
CA SER A 142 12.46 1.60 -22.22
C SER A 142 13.43 0.42 -22.26
N GLU A 143 13.74 -0.16 -21.08
CA GLU A 143 14.71 -1.25 -20.93
C GLU A 143 14.06 -2.64 -21.02
N TYR A 144 12.83 -2.77 -20.55
CA TYR A 144 12.11 -4.03 -20.48
C TYR A 144 10.74 -3.92 -21.16
N PRO A 145 10.52 -4.65 -22.27
CA PRO A 145 9.24 -4.60 -23.00
C PRO A 145 8.12 -5.28 -22.21
N GLU A 146 8.43 -6.23 -21.33
CA GLU A 146 7.46 -6.94 -20.49
C GLU A 146 8.04 -7.06 -19.09
N VAL A 147 7.33 -6.48 -18.13
CA VAL A 147 7.62 -6.59 -16.70
C VAL A 147 6.35 -7.08 -16.01
N LEU A 148 6.44 -8.18 -15.28
CA LEU A 148 5.28 -8.79 -14.62
C LEU A 148 4.77 -7.89 -13.49
N LEU A 149 3.47 -7.65 -13.45
CA LEU A 149 2.78 -6.95 -12.38
C LEU A 149 1.86 -7.91 -11.65
N HIS A 150 1.95 -7.93 -10.32
CA HIS A 150 0.99 -8.61 -9.45
C HIS A 150 0.37 -7.58 -8.51
N TYR A 151 -0.89 -7.79 -8.10
CA TYR A 151 -1.68 -6.81 -7.37
C TYR A 151 -1.02 -6.39 -6.05
N SER A 152 -0.33 -7.32 -5.37
CA SER A 152 0.38 -7.02 -4.13
C SER A 152 1.52 -6.00 -4.29
N ALA A 153 2.01 -5.77 -5.52
CA ALA A 153 3.04 -4.76 -5.79
C ALA A 153 2.46 -3.34 -5.84
N ILE A 154 1.14 -3.22 -5.92
CA ILE A 154 0.39 -1.98 -6.05
C ILE A 154 0.00 -1.52 -4.64
N LYS A 155 0.22 -0.24 -4.30
CA LYS A 155 -0.29 0.30 -3.02
C LYS A 155 -1.83 0.24 -2.99
N ASN A 156 -2.41 -0.19 -1.86
CA ASN A 156 -3.87 -0.43 -1.69
C ASN A 156 -4.80 0.71 -2.17
N GLU A 157 -4.32 1.94 -2.26
CA GLU A 157 -5.11 3.08 -2.79
C GLU A 157 -5.31 3.04 -4.32
N LEU A 158 -4.55 2.21 -5.05
CA LEU A 158 -4.53 2.16 -6.52
C LEU A 158 -5.26 0.93 -7.12
N GLU A 159 -5.73 0.00 -6.28
CA GLU A 159 -6.27 -1.30 -6.71
C GLU A 159 -7.43 -1.17 -7.72
N THR A 160 -8.20 -0.08 -7.62
CA THR A 160 -9.35 0.23 -8.48
C THR A 160 -9.06 1.17 -9.64
N GLU A 161 -7.82 1.67 -9.80
CA GLU A 161 -7.54 2.78 -10.72
C GLU A 161 -6.53 2.50 -11.84
N LEU A 162 -5.78 1.39 -11.81
CA LEU A 162 -4.79 1.08 -12.83
C LEU A 162 -5.45 0.62 -14.14
N LYS A 163 -5.23 1.40 -15.21
CA LYS A 163 -5.75 1.15 -16.55
C LYS A 163 -4.61 1.02 -17.55
N LYS A 164 -4.87 0.29 -18.63
CA LYS A 164 -3.96 0.23 -19.78
C LYS A 164 -3.63 1.65 -20.27
N GLY A 165 -2.34 1.94 -20.39
CA GLY A 165 -1.81 3.24 -20.80
C GLY A 165 -1.46 4.18 -19.64
N ASP A 166 -1.80 3.84 -18.39
CA ASP A 166 -1.40 4.65 -17.24
C ASP A 166 0.13 4.70 -17.11
N GLN A 167 0.66 5.88 -16.79
CA GLN A 167 2.05 6.05 -16.42
C GLN A 167 2.28 5.62 -14.98
N VAL A 168 3.34 4.86 -14.77
CA VAL A 168 3.68 4.28 -13.47
C VAL A 168 5.17 4.35 -13.24
N ARG A 169 5.56 4.51 -11.98
CA ARG A 169 6.91 4.35 -11.47
C ARG A 169 6.95 3.04 -10.69
N PHE A 170 7.96 2.22 -10.92
CA PHE A 170 8.09 0.93 -10.25
C PHE A 170 9.55 0.50 -10.11
N GLY A 171 9.83 -0.30 -9.10
CA GLY A 171 11.09 -1.03 -8.97
C GLY A 171 11.09 -2.26 -9.86
N ILE A 172 12.24 -2.61 -10.42
CA ILE A 172 12.47 -3.84 -11.17
C ILE A 172 13.30 -4.78 -10.33
N VAL A 173 12.82 -6.00 -10.15
CA VAL A 173 13.63 -7.13 -9.67
C VAL A 173 13.85 -8.08 -10.83
N LYS A 174 15.12 -8.33 -11.16
CA LYS A 174 15.50 -9.31 -12.18
C LYS A 174 15.27 -10.72 -11.64
N ASP A 175 14.29 -11.39 -12.20
CA ASP A 175 14.08 -12.81 -11.98
C ASP A 175 14.55 -13.64 -13.19
N ALA A 176 14.82 -14.93 -12.96
CA ALA A 176 15.34 -15.85 -13.96
C ALA A 176 14.39 -16.03 -15.17
N MET A 177 13.07 -15.87 -14.98
CA MET A 177 12.08 -16.07 -16.03
C MET A 177 11.62 -14.76 -16.67
N SER A 178 11.23 -13.77 -15.85
CA SER A 178 10.75 -12.46 -16.32
C SER A 178 10.96 -11.41 -15.24
N PRO A 179 11.38 -10.17 -15.58
CA PRO A 179 11.51 -9.11 -14.58
C PRO A 179 10.16 -8.83 -13.91
N ILE A 180 10.20 -8.58 -12.60
CA ILE A 180 9.01 -8.38 -11.77
C ILE A 180 8.97 -6.93 -11.30
N ALA A 181 7.79 -6.31 -11.39
CA ALA A 181 7.52 -4.98 -10.87
C ALA A 181 7.21 -5.07 -9.38
N VAL A 182 7.88 -4.22 -8.60
CA VAL A 182 7.65 -4.06 -7.15
C VAL A 182 7.41 -2.58 -6.84
N GLN A 183 6.70 -2.30 -5.74
CA GLN A 183 6.48 -0.94 -5.25
C GLN A 183 5.95 0.01 -6.34
N VAL A 184 4.87 -0.41 -6.99
CA VAL A 184 4.28 0.28 -8.14
C VAL A 184 3.45 1.47 -7.67
N GLU A 185 3.78 2.63 -8.22
CA GLU A 185 3.12 3.90 -7.96
C GLU A 185 2.65 4.50 -9.28
N LYS A 186 1.39 4.94 -9.34
CA LYS A 186 0.87 5.67 -10.51
C LYS A 186 1.50 7.06 -10.56
N ILE A 187 2.13 7.39 -11.69
CA ILE A 187 2.59 8.75 -11.97
C ILE A 187 1.36 9.46 -12.52
N GLY A 188 0.63 10.14 -11.64
CA GLY A 188 -0.67 10.68 -11.98
C GLY A 188 -0.63 11.65 -13.17
N GLU A 189 -1.71 11.66 -13.95
CA GLU A 189 -2.45 12.93 -13.96
C GLU A 189 -2.77 13.22 -12.50
N SER A 190 -2.14 14.27 -11.96
CA SER A 190 -2.42 14.90 -10.68
C SER A 190 -3.82 14.54 -10.17
N GLU A 191 -3.95 14.01 -8.95
CA GLU A 191 -5.22 14.03 -8.24
C GLU A 191 -5.87 15.38 -8.51
N VAL A 192 -6.99 15.39 -9.22
CA VAL A 192 -7.80 16.59 -9.35
C VAL A 192 -8.48 16.77 -8.00
N SER A 193 -7.71 17.23 -6.99
CA SER A 193 -8.25 18.27 -6.14
C SER A 193 -8.54 19.40 -7.11
N GLU A 194 -9.82 19.64 -7.41
CA GLU A 194 -10.23 20.68 -8.35
C GLU A 194 -9.42 21.93 -8.05
N SER A 195 -8.55 22.35 -8.99
CA SER A 195 -7.73 23.54 -8.79
C SER A 195 -8.66 24.72 -8.51
N MET A 196 -8.72 25.13 -7.24
CA MET A 196 -9.63 26.17 -6.79
C MET A 196 -9.02 27.52 -7.16
N PRO A 197 -9.79 28.42 -7.80
CA PRO A 197 -9.34 29.80 -7.99
C PRO A 197 -9.38 30.54 -6.65
N GLY A 198 -8.35 31.33 -6.38
CA GLY A 198 -8.30 32.19 -5.21
C GLY A 198 -7.38 33.39 -5.42
N LYS A 199 -7.29 34.21 -4.38
CA LYS A 199 -6.38 35.36 -4.33
C LYS A 199 -5.49 35.28 -3.10
N ILE A 200 -4.22 35.65 -3.26
CA ILE A 200 -3.34 35.86 -2.11
C ILE A 200 -3.92 37.00 -1.27
N GLU A 201 -4.35 36.70 -0.05
CA GLU A 201 -4.94 37.70 0.84
C GLU A 201 -3.86 38.38 1.67
N ARG A 202 -3.03 37.58 2.34
CA ARG A 202 -1.96 38.06 3.23
C ARG A 202 -0.85 37.02 3.31
N TYR A 203 0.38 37.46 3.56
CA TYR A 203 1.52 36.58 3.77
C TYR A 203 2.55 37.22 4.70
N ASP A 204 3.37 36.36 5.29
CA ASP A 204 4.47 36.70 6.18
C ASP A 204 5.76 36.08 5.61
N ILE A 205 6.68 36.94 5.19
CA ILE A 205 7.95 36.54 4.56
C ILE A 205 8.86 35.84 5.58
N GLU A 206 8.88 36.32 6.83
CA GLU A 206 9.74 35.76 7.87
C GLU A 206 9.26 34.35 8.25
N LYS A 207 7.95 34.16 8.37
CA LYS A 207 7.34 32.86 8.68
C LYS A 207 7.16 31.95 7.46
N LYS A 208 7.46 32.44 6.25
CA LYS A 208 7.32 31.71 4.98
C LYS A 208 5.95 31.07 4.79
N MET A 209 4.90 31.80 5.13
CA MET A 209 3.51 31.34 5.02
C MET A 209 2.55 32.47 4.68
N GLY A 210 1.37 32.11 4.20
CA GLY A 210 0.31 33.06 3.94
C GLY A 210 -1.06 32.41 3.84
N ILE A 211 -2.03 33.21 3.43
CA ILE A 211 -3.43 32.82 3.31
C ILE A 211 -3.93 33.19 1.92
N ILE A 212 -4.55 32.22 1.27
CA ILE A 212 -5.33 32.39 0.05
C ILE A 212 -6.80 32.50 0.45
N ARG A 213 -7.50 33.49 -0.10
CA ARG A 213 -8.95 33.54 -0.06
C ARG A 213 -9.50 32.84 -1.30
N GLY A 214 -10.15 31.70 -1.09
CA GLY A 214 -10.87 30.97 -2.12
C GLY A 214 -12.05 31.78 -2.66
N HIS A 215 -12.46 31.50 -3.89
CA HIS A 215 -13.61 32.18 -4.50
C HIS A 215 -14.95 31.87 -3.81
N ASP A 216 -14.99 30.77 -3.04
CA ASP A 216 -16.08 30.36 -2.16
C ASP A 216 -16.02 31.03 -0.77
N GLY A 217 -15.05 31.92 -0.54
CA GLY A 217 -14.89 32.70 0.68
C GLY A 217 -14.08 32.02 1.78
N ARG A 218 -13.60 30.78 1.59
CA ARG A 218 -12.79 30.08 2.60
C ARG A 218 -11.37 30.65 2.67
N GLU A 219 -10.82 30.71 3.89
CA GLU A 219 -9.40 30.99 4.11
C GLU A 219 -8.62 29.67 4.06
N VAL A 220 -7.61 29.62 3.19
CA VAL A 220 -6.77 28.44 2.98
C VAL A 220 -5.32 28.83 3.21
N PHE A 221 -4.63 28.09 4.08
CA PHE A 221 -3.24 28.38 4.43
C PHE A 221 -2.29 27.86 3.36
N PHE A 222 -1.24 28.61 3.02
CA PHE A 222 -0.16 28.11 2.18
C PHE A 222 1.20 28.32 2.84
N ALA A 223 2.10 27.37 2.67
CA ALA A 223 3.52 27.55 2.94
C ALA A 223 4.21 28.02 1.65
N PHE A 224 5.33 28.74 1.75
CA PHE A 224 6.08 29.18 0.56
C PHE A 224 6.59 27.99 -0.27
N SER A 225 6.82 26.83 0.35
CA SER A 225 7.17 25.59 -0.33
C SER A 225 6.06 25.05 -1.24
N ALA A 226 4.82 25.52 -1.07
CA ALA A 226 3.69 25.17 -1.93
C ALA A 226 3.56 26.08 -3.16
N LEU A 227 4.34 27.17 -3.24
CA LEU A 227 4.31 28.12 -4.36
C LEU A 227 5.23 27.66 -5.49
N THR A 228 4.81 27.87 -6.73
CA THR A 228 5.75 27.82 -7.86
C THR A 228 6.71 29.02 -7.81
N GLU A 229 7.88 28.88 -8.44
CA GLU A 229 8.89 29.96 -8.54
C GLU A 229 8.27 31.25 -9.12
N GLU A 230 7.46 31.12 -10.17
CA GLU A 230 6.74 32.23 -10.81
C GLU A 230 5.80 32.98 -9.84
N VAL A 231 5.11 32.25 -8.95
CA VAL A 231 4.23 32.86 -7.92
C VAL A 231 5.08 33.51 -6.83
N LEU A 232 6.18 32.88 -6.43
CA LEU A 232 7.08 33.41 -5.40
C LEU A 232 7.72 34.73 -5.84
N GLU A 233 8.16 34.83 -7.10
CA GLU A 233 8.74 36.05 -7.67
C GLU A 233 7.73 37.19 -7.82
N SER A 234 6.46 36.86 -8.06
CA SER A 234 5.38 37.83 -8.29
C SER A 234 4.45 38.02 -7.08
N LEU A 235 4.84 37.50 -5.91
CA LEU A 235 4.00 37.39 -4.73
C LEU A 235 3.55 38.76 -4.20
N LYS A 236 2.25 39.01 -4.25
CA LYS A 236 1.63 40.25 -3.77
C LYS A 236 0.19 39.99 -3.34
N PRO A 237 -0.39 40.85 -2.47
CA PRO A 237 -1.83 40.81 -2.21
C PRO A 237 -2.64 40.91 -3.52
N ASP A 238 -3.80 40.27 -3.55
CA ASP A 238 -4.72 40.17 -4.69
C ASP A 238 -4.19 39.40 -5.92
N LEU A 239 -3.02 38.77 -5.83
CA LEU A 239 -2.51 37.93 -6.91
C LEU A 239 -3.44 36.73 -7.13
N GLU A 240 -3.94 36.58 -8.35
CA GLU A 240 -4.82 35.47 -8.71
C GLU A 240 -4.03 34.17 -8.91
N VAL A 241 -4.42 33.14 -8.17
CA VAL A 241 -3.77 31.84 -8.16
C VAL A 241 -4.79 30.72 -8.34
N LEU A 242 -4.29 29.57 -8.78
CA LEU A 242 -4.97 28.28 -8.70
C LEU A 242 -4.22 27.43 -7.70
N PHE A 243 -4.94 26.71 -6.84
CA PHE A 243 -4.35 25.87 -5.81
C PHE A 243 -5.20 24.63 -5.57
N GLU A 244 -4.59 23.58 -5.04
CA GLU A 244 -5.25 22.37 -4.57
C GLU A 244 -5.41 22.49 -3.05
N SER A 245 -6.59 22.20 -2.49
CA SER A 245 -6.78 22.21 -1.03
C SER A 245 -6.72 20.80 -0.45
N ARG A 246 -6.19 20.69 0.77
CA ARG A 246 -6.21 19.47 1.59
C ARG A 246 -6.57 19.85 3.02
N SER A 247 -7.57 19.17 3.59
CA SER A 247 -7.90 19.30 5.01
C SER A 247 -6.83 18.62 5.85
N ILE A 248 -6.32 19.34 6.86
CA ILE A 248 -5.37 18.82 7.84
C ILE A 248 -6.04 18.87 9.20
N THR A 249 -6.07 17.73 9.88
CA THR A 249 -6.55 17.61 11.25
C THR A 249 -5.41 17.99 12.20
N GLY A 250 -5.59 19.07 12.94
CA GLY A 250 -4.64 19.50 13.96
C GLY A 250 -4.74 18.68 15.26
N LEU A 251 -3.83 18.94 16.20
CA LEU A 251 -3.86 18.39 17.58
C LEU A 251 -5.06 18.88 18.43
N SER A 252 -5.73 19.93 17.98
CA SER A 252 -7.08 20.33 18.43
C SER A 252 -8.05 19.95 17.33
N ASP A 253 -9.24 19.40 17.67
CA ASP A 253 -10.29 18.87 16.76
C ASP A 253 -10.82 19.80 15.64
N ASN A 254 -10.16 20.93 15.38
CA ASN A 254 -10.44 21.81 14.25
C ASN A 254 -9.60 21.40 13.03
N ASN A 255 -10.28 21.03 11.95
CA ASN A 255 -9.67 20.87 10.63
C ASN A 255 -9.34 22.25 10.04
N PHE A 256 -8.14 22.41 9.48
CA PHE A 256 -7.77 23.59 8.69
C PHE A 256 -7.37 23.18 7.27
N GLU A 257 -7.70 24.03 6.31
CA GLU A 257 -7.40 23.82 4.89
C GLU A 257 -6.00 24.31 4.56
N GLN A 258 -5.18 23.45 3.96
CA GLN A 258 -3.87 23.81 3.42
C GLN A 258 -3.86 23.73 1.90
N ALA A 259 -3.35 24.78 1.26
CA ALA A 259 -3.12 24.87 -0.16
C ALA A 259 -1.81 24.20 -0.54
N ASN A 260 -1.88 23.37 -1.57
CA ASN A 260 -0.77 22.74 -2.26
C ASN A 260 -0.76 23.18 -3.73
N ARG A 261 0.41 23.09 -4.36
CA ARG A 261 0.62 23.38 -5.79
C ARG A 261 0.00 24.72 -6.23
N VAL A 262 0.33 25.80 -5.52
CA VAL A 262 -0.16 27.15 -5.81
C VAL A 262 0.57 27.70 -7.04
N ARG A 263 -0.18 27.98 -8.11
CA ARG A 263 0.32 28.46 -9.40
C ARG A 263 -0.44 29.70 -9.88
N LEU A 264 0.18 30.51 -10.75
CA LEU A 264 -0.49 31.70 -11.29
C LEU A 264 -1.72 31.33 -12.13
N ARG A 265 -2.79 32.11 -11.97
CA ARG A 265 -3.96 32.03 -12.85
C ARG A 265 -3.71 32.88 -14.11
N LYS A 266 -3.44 32.23 -15.24
CA LYS A 266 -3.30 32.92 -16.54
C LYS A 266 -4.65 33.54 -16.94
N LYS A 267 -4.68 34.85 -17.19
CA LYS A 267 -5.87 35.51 -17.76
C LYS A 267 -6.17 34.90 -19.14
N LYS A 268 -7.40 34.45 -19.37
CA LYS A 268 -7.89 34.19 -20.73
C LYS A 268 -7.87 35.52 -21.49
N PHE A 269 -7.01 35.65 -22.49
CA PHE A 269 -7.14 36.76 -23.45
C PHE A 269 -8.46 36.57 -24.21
N PRO A 270 -9.26 37.64 -24.44
CA PRO A 270 -10.41 37.52 -25.32
C PRO A 270 -9.93 37.14 -26.73
N PRO A 271 -10.71 36.34 -27.48
CA PRO A 271 -10.37 36.05 -28.88
C PRO A 271 -10.29 37.38 -29.64
N LYS A 272 -9.23 37.53 -30.45
CA LYS A 272 -9.15 38.63 -31.42
C LYS A 272 -10.39 38.55 -32.30
N THR A 273 -11.25 39.57 -32.24
CA THR A 273 -12.26 39.81 -33.25
C THR A 273 -11.54 40.29 -34.51
N ASP A 274 -11.55 39.46 -35.55
CA ASP A 274 -11.26 39.88 -36.92
C ASP A 274 -12.39 40.78 -37.46
#